data_AF-A0A0K6S9Y3-F1
#
_entry.id   AF-A0A0K6S9Y3-F1
#
_cell.length_a   1.000
_cell.length_b   1.000
_cell.length_c   1.000
_cell.angle_alpha   90.00
_cell.angle_beta   90.00
_cell.angle_gamma   90.00
#
_symmetry.space_group_name_H-M   'P 1'
#
loop_
_entity.id
_entity.type
_entity.pdbx_description
1 polymer ?
#
loop_
_entity_poly.entity_id
_entity_poly.type
_entity_poly.pdbx_seq_one_letter_code
_entity_poly.pdbx_strand_id
1 'polypeptide(L)'
;DATPLSGDEQNALEAVLLRIGWAAVRDEVRKGLKGRFARNDEKEAFAQFREQRQVEPECFSKEWLLDERMQRQSCVLLIDELNQLMNNESLTHRQECVEFLKDEFLRPANRLLIFSTHVVSTAADFISLLPGVEDSQRGYELKRLPVLNDLREAQGLVPAWTASSFSWCARSAALSYEISRNAIRPKQKVKDCSDLQDKDLRDALSGVVRSVLLGEWRVVLPRWRVLLDILKDGTAVWPPCYLEAVLEVLAGAFHERDFGPSCRSIVSELTKLEQAKLKSGDAWEGVVTAAIAMRLLLLEWGEWHPAGELLPADLFGSRFGGVVEEATAMNAAELWETLDEKKRLQPKGGATEDMAFLVVPRHAQFKQYDLFVVIVPVQGKKVVWGFQCKEGRRNPDGATAPPADVDEGVWLRGEATAAALKPQGWRVPRDAAMDVLLGESLKEAAPLRWLRL
;
A
#
# COMPACT_ATOMS: atom_id res chain seq x y z
N ASP A 1 -1.77 7.57 30.36
CA ASP A 1 -3.23 7.41 30.50
C ASP A 1 -3.94 8.27 29.48
N ALA A 2 -4.57 7.62 28.49
CA ALA A 2 -5.33 8.30 27.45
C ALA A 2 -6.70 8.70 28.00
N THR A 3 -6.94 10.01 28.14
CA THR A 3 -8.25 10.54 28.48
C THR A 3 -9.12 10.54 27.21
N PRO A 4 -10.21 9.75 27.15
CA PRO A 4 -11.01 9.62 25.93
C PRO A 4 -11.57 10.97 25.50
N LEU A 5 -11.72 11.17 24.18
CA LEU A 5 -12.49 12.27 23.60
C LEU A 5 -13.95 12.07 24.02
N SER A 6 -14.42 12.87 24.98
CA SER A 6 -15.86 12.94 25.30
C SER A 6 -16.54 13.78 24.23
N GLY A 7 -17.71 13.37 23.75
CA GLY A 7 -18.50 14.07 22.72
C GLY A 7 -19.04 15.46 23.09
N ASP A 8 -18.50 16.10 24.13
CA ASP A 8 -18.87 17.44 24.64
C ASP A 8 -17.86 18.54 24.25
N GLU A 9 -16.77 18.23 23.53
CA GLU A 9 -15.78 19.23 23.09
C GLU A 9 -16.36 20.06 21.91
N GLN A 10 -16.33 21.40 21.98
CA GLN A 10 -16.99 22.25 20.97
C GLN A 10 -16.21 22.31 19.65
N ASN A 11 -14.88 22.17 19.70
CA ASN A 11 -14.06 21.89 18.53
C ASN A 11 -12.70 21.22 18.86
N ALA A 12 -12.03 20.69 17.84
CA ALA A 12 -10.72 20.03 17.93
C ALA A 12 -9.59 20.88 18.54
N LEU A 13 -9.59 22.20 18.33
CA LEU A 13 -8.57 23.08 18.89
C LEU A 13 -8.74 23.18 20.41
N GLU A 14 -9.97 23.36 20.89
CA GLU A 14 -10.31 23.37 22.31
C GLU A 14 -9.89 22.05 22.98
N ALA A 15 -10.16 20.91 22.33
CA ALA A 15 -9.76 19.58 22.79
C ALA A 15 -8.24 19.46 23.02
N VAL A 16 -7.44 20.01 22.10
CA VAL A 16 -5.97 20.03 22.20
C VAL A 16 -5.52 20.97 23.32
N LEU A 17 -6.06 22.19 23.38
CA LEU A 17 -5.72 23.20 24.39
C LEU A 17 -6.04 22.73 25.81
N LEU A 18 -7.20 22.11 26.03
CA LEU A 18 -7.60 21.52 27.31
C LEU A 18 -6.61 20.48 27.81
N ARG A 19 -6.14 19.60 26.92
CA ARG A 19 -5.20 18.53 27.27
C ARG A 19 -3.80 19.06 27.54
N ILE A 20 -3.33 20.03 26.75
CA ILE A 20 -2.07 20.75 27.03
C ILE A 20 -2.17 21.42 28.40
N GLY A 21 -3.28 22.12 28.67
CA GLY A 21 -3.56 22.77 29.94
C GLY A 21 -3.49 21.78 31.10
N TRP A 22 -4.21 20.65 31.00
CA TRP A 22 -4.20 19.58 31.99
C TRP A 22 -2.79 19.01 32.25
N ALA A 23 -2.02 18.76 31.18
CA ALA A 23 -0.66 18.23 31.24
C ALA A 23 0.31 19.17 31.97
N ALA A 24 0.01 20.46 31.99
CA ALA A 24 0.84 21.47 32.64
C ALA A 24 0.34 21.92 34.02
N VAL A 25 -0.82 21.45 34.47
CA VAL A 25 -1.28 21.68 35.84
C VAL A 25 -0.26 21.10 36.82
N ARG A 26 0.17 21.92 37.78
CA ARG A 26 1.09 21.50 38.86
C ARG A 26 0.49 20.34 39.65
N ASP A 27 1.32 19.41 40.10
CA ASP A 27 0.88 18.24 40.88
C ASP A 27 0.12 18.62 42.15
N GLU A 28 0.41 19.77 42.76
CA GLU A 28 -0.31 20.32 43.91
C GLU A 28 -1.77 20.64 43.57
N VAL A 29 -2.00 21.26 42.42
CA VAL A 29 -3.34 21.59 41.91
C VAL A 29 -4.06 20.32 41.49
N ARG A 30 -3.36 19.39 40.81
CA ARG A 30 -3.93 18.06 40.49
C ARG A 30 -4.33 17.28 41.75
N LYS A 31 -3.51 17.31 42.80
CA LYS A 31 -3.81 16.68 44.10
C LYS A 31 -4.99 17.36 44.80
N GLY A 32 -5.12 18.68 44.70
CA GLY A 32 -6.28 19.42 45.19
C GLY A 32 -7.59 19.04 44.48
N LEU A 33 -7.53 18.77 43.18
CA LEU A 33 -8.65 18.27 42.39
C LEU A 33 -8.96 16.79 42.72
N LYS A 34 -7.95 15.92 42.82
CA LYS A 34 -8.09 14.51 43.19
C LYS A 34 -8.60 14.33 44.64
N GLY A 35 -8.14 15.17 45.57
CA GLY A 35 -8.44 15.07 47.00
C GLY A 35 -9.89 15.36 47.40
N ARG A 36 -10.74 15.80 46.47
CA ARG A 36 -12.19 15.95 46.70
C ARG A 36 -12.97 14.64 46.52
N PHE A 37 -12.35 13.58 45.97
CA PHE A 37 -13.01 12.31 45.70
C PHE A 37 -12.20 11.16 46.30
N ALA A 38 -12.90 10.17 46.88
CA ALA A 38 -12.30 9.07 47.63
C ALA A 38 -11.55 8.04 46.75
N ARG A 39 -11.48 8.26 45.43
CA ARG A 39 -10.76 7.42 44.47
C ARG A 39 -9.88 8.31 43.60
N ASN A 40 -8.63 7.89 43.41
CA ASN A 40 -7.65 8.50 42.51
C ASN A 40 -8.07 8.33 41.03
N ASP A 41 -9.24 8.80 40.62
CA ASP A 41 -9.67 8.75 39.24
C ASP A 41 -9.21 10.01 38.49
N GLU A 42 -8.21 9.84 37.65
CA GLU A 42 -7.66 10.90 36.80
C GLU A 42 -8.70 11.46 35.83
N LYS A 43 -9.68 10.66 35.43
CA LYS A 43 -10.75 11.09 34.52
C LYS A 43 -11.69 12.08 35.19
N GLU A 44 -12.08 11.83 36.44
CA GLU A 44 -12.94 12.75 37.21
C GLU A 44 -12.22 14.07 37.51
N ALA A 45 -10.93 14.02 37.81
CA ALA A 45 -10.12 15.22 38.01
C ALA A 45 -9.99 16.06 36.73
N PHE A 46 -9.86 15.41 35.56
CA PHE A 46 -9.87 16.09 34.27
C PHE A 46 -11.25 16.68 33.93
N ALA A 47 -12.33 15.95 34.18
CA ALA A 47 -13.70 16.44 33.96
C ALA A 47 -14.00 17.68 34.82
N GLN A 48 -13.56 17.68 36.08
CA GLN A 48 -13.67 18.86 36.95
C GLN A 48 -12.79 20.01 36.50
N PHE A 49 -11.57 19.72 36.03
CA PHE A 49 -10.72 20.75 35.44
C PHE A 49 -11.42 21.42 34.26
N ARG A 50 -12.05 20.63 33.39
CA ARG A 50 -12.86 21.11 32.25
C ARG A 50 -14.06 21.94 32.70
N GLU A 51 -14.78 21.53 33.74
CA GLU A 51 -15.96 22.28 34.24
C GLU A 51 -15.59 23.57 34.98
N GLN A 52 -14.51 23.55 35.77
CA GLN A 52 -14.08 24.70 36.58
C GLN A 52 -13.31 25.73 35.77
N ARG A 53 -12.64 25.31 34.71
CA ARG A 53 -12.02 26.18 33.72
C ARG A 53 -12.95 26.14 32.51
N GLN A 54 -13.99 26.98 32.49
CA GLN A 54 -14.50 27.43 31.19
C GLN A 54 -13.27 27.91 30.42
N VAL A 55 -12.86 27.15 29.42
CA VAL A 55 -11.70 27.51 28.61
C VAL A 55 -12.20 28.60 27.71
N GLU A 56 -12.29 29.81 28.24
CA GLU A 56 -12.16 30.96 27.38
C GLU A 56 -10.79 30.77 26.71
N PRO A 57 -10.71 30.82 25.38
CA PRO A 57 -9.46 30.71 24.64
C PRO A 57 -8.36 31.62 25.19
N GLU A 58 -8.73 32.64 25.97
CA GLU A 58 -7.86 33.56 26.69
C GLU A 58 -7.22 33.02 28.00
N CYS A 59 -7.80 32.01 28.69
CA CYS A 59 -7.30 31.51 29.98
C CYS A 59 -6.25 30.38 29.88
N PHE A 60 -6.26 29.65 28.77
CA PHE A 60 -5.13 28.83 28.29
C PHE A 60 -4.62 29.40 26.97
N SER A 61 -4.57 30.73 26.91
CA SER A 61 -4.21 31.45 25.71
C SER A 61 -2.86 31.01 25.18
N LYS A 62 -2.74 31.20 23.88
CA LYS A 62 -1.49 31.51 23.17
C LYS A 62 -0.40 32.08 24.10
N GLU A 63 -0.73 33.03 24.98
CA GLU A 63 0.19 33.72 25.87
C GLU A 63 0.76 32.83 26.99
N TRP A 64 0.01 31.85 27.49
CA TRP A 64 0.49 30.89 28.50
C TRP A 64 1.47 29.86 27.90
N LEU A 65 1.17 29.36 26.69
CA LEU A 65 2.10 28.49 25.93
C LEU A 65 3.37 29.23 25.51
N LEU A 66 3.24 30.55 25.31
CA LEU A 66 4.32 31.48 25.01
C LEU A 66 4.98 32.09 26.27
N ASP A 67 4.58 31.73 27.50
CA ASP A 67 5.28 32.14 28.72
C ASP A 67 6.74 31.67 28.61
N GLU A 68 7.70 32.56 28.86
CA GLU A 68 9.13 32.27 28.78
C GLU A 68 9.54 31.00 29.53
N ARG A 69 8.85 30.66 30.63
CA ARG A 69 9.10 29.43 31.39
C ARG A 69 8.72 28.19 30.61
N MET A 70 7.56 28.21 29.94
CA MET A 70 7.13 27.09 29.10
C MET A 70 7.98 26.98 27.84
N GLN A 71 8.43 28.09 27.26
CA GLN A 71 9.31 28.09 26.09
C GLN A 71 10.70 27.48 26.37
N ARG A 72 11.17 27.55 27.63
CA ARG A 72 12.45 26.94 28.06
C ARG A 72 12.36 25.45 28.35
N GLN A 73 11.15 24.90 28.54
CA GLN A 73 10.95 23.48 28.82
C GLN A 73 10.75 22.67 27.54
N SER A 74 11.31 21.47 27.49
CA SER A 74 10.99 20.51 26.43
C SER A 74 9.56 20.00 26.59
N CYS A 75 8.77 20.09 25.54
CA CYS A 75 7.39 19.60 25.52
C CYS A 75 7.15 18.70 24.31
N VAL A 76 6.57 17.53 24.57
CA VAL A 76 6.14 16.57 23.55
C VAL A 76 4.63 16.48 23.63
N LEU A 77 3.95 16.82 22.55
CA LEU A 77 2.51 16.63 22.39
C LEU A 77 2.27 15.32 21.64
N LEU A 78 1.49 14.42 22.26
CA LEU A 78 1.08 13.15 21.68
C LEU A 78 -0.41 13.24 21.36
N ILE A 79 -0.78 13.05 20.09
CA ILE A 79 -2.18 13.05 19.64
C ILE A 79 -2.50 11.69 19.04
N ASP A 80 -3.40 10.94 19.66
CA ASP A 80 -3.90 9.70 19.07
C ASP A 80 -5.02 10.03 18.06
N GLU A 81 -5.00 9.39 16.89
CA GLU A 81 -6.03 9.48 15.85
C GLU A 81 -6.36 10.92 15.42
N LEU A 82 -5.35 11.69 15.00
CA LEU A 82 -5.51 13.11 14.60
C LEU A 82 -6.61 13.31 13.55
N ASN A 83 -6.82 12.36 12.65
CA ASN A 83 -7.93 12.41 11.69
C ASN A 83 -9.31 12.47 12.34
N GLN A 84 -9.52 11.86 13.52
CA GLN A 84 -10.82 11.93 14.20
C GLN A 84 -11.08 13.33 14.74
N LEU A 85 -10.04 13.99 15.26
CA LEU A 85 -10.11 15.40 15.62
C LEU A 85 -10.43 16.27 14.39
N MET A 86 -9.90 15.92 13.22
CA MET A 86 -10.00 16.76 12.03
C MET A 86 -11.25 16.51 11.17
N ASN A 87 -11.85 15.32 11.24
CA ASN A 87 -12.95 14.90 10.35
C ASN A 87 -14.34 15.35 10.81
N ASN A 88 -14.51 15.64 12.10
CA ASN A 88 -15.80 16.07 12.67
C ASN A 88 -15.98 17.60 12.66
N GLU A 89 -14.99 18.32 12.14
CA GLU A 89 -14.91 19.78 12.23
C GLU A 89 -15.25 20.48 10.91
N SER A 90 -15.69 21.74 11.05
CA SER A 90 -15.73 22.64 9.89
C SER A 90 -14.32 22.85 9.32
N LEU A 91 -14.22 23.12 8.02
CA LEU A 91 -12.93 23.43 7.37
C LEU A 91 -12.17 24.55 8.11
N THR A 92 -12.89 25.55 8.63
CA THR A 92 -12.34 26.67 9.40
C THR A 92 -11.68 26.18 10.69
N HIS A 93 -12.38 25.40 11.53
CA HIS A 93 -11.80 24.89 12.79
C HIS A 93 -10.64 23.93 12.55
N ARG A 94 -10.73 23.13 11.47
CA ARG A 94 -9.62 22.26 11.05
C ARG A 94 -8.37 23.09 10.75
N GLN A 95 -8.54 24.20 10.04
CA GLN A 95 -7.44 25.09 9.69
C GLN A 95 -6.89 25.82 10.93
N GLU A 96 -7.74 26.32 11.82
CA GLU A 96 -7.33 26.95 13.09
C GLU A 96 -6.51 26.00 13.97
N CYS A 97 -6.92 24.73 14.09
CA CYS A 97 -6.18 23.71 14.84
C CYS A 97 -4.78 23.48 14.24
N VAL A 98 -4.68 23.42 12.91
CA VAL A 98 -3.40 23.24 12.22
C VAL A 98 -2.51 24.46 12.37
N GLU A 99 -3.05 25.66 12.18
CA GLU A 99 -2.34 26.93 12.36
C GLU A 99 -1.81 27.06 13.79
N PHE A 100 -2.61 26.69 14.80
CA PHE A 100 -2.15 26.64 16.17
C PHE A 100 -1.00 25.63 16.39
N LEU A 101 -1.20 24.37 15.98
CA LEU A 101 -0.18 23.33 16.15
C LEU A 101 1.15 23.72 15.48
N LYS A 102 1.06 24.38 14.33
CA LYS A 102 2.20 24.85 13.55
C LYS A 102 2.85 26.10 14.14
N ASP A 103 2.14 27.21 14.08
CA ASP A 103 2.70 28.54 14.27
C ASP A 103 2.88 28.88 15.74
N GLU A 104 2.17 28.18 16.63
CA GLU A 104 2.17 28.45 18.07
C GLU A 104 2.80 27.33 18.90
N PHE A 105 2.47 26.06 18.61
CA PHE A 105 3.05 24.94 19.36
C PHE A 105 4.41 24.49 18.81
N LEU A 106 4.54 24.26 17.51
CA LEU A 106 5.77 23.71 16.91
C LEU A 106 6.86 24.76 16.66
N ARG A 107 6.51 26.05 16.51
CA ARG A 107 7.48 27.12 16.24
C ARG A 107 8.50 27.34 17.38
N PRO A 108 8.11 27.40 18.67
CA PRO A 108 9.06 27.57 19.78
C PRO A 108 10.10 26.44 19.87
N ALA A 109 11.28 26.72 20.44
CA ALA A 109 12.32 25.72 20.70
C ALA A 109 11.85 24.59 21.63
N ASN A 110 12.47 23.40 21.52
CA ASN A 110 12.19 22.25 22.38
C ASN A 110 10.73 21.76 22.33
N ARG A 111 10.10 21.82 21.16
CA ARG A 111 8.73 21.36 20.93
C ARG A 111 8.72 20.21 19.92
N LEU A 112 7.98 19.15 20.24
CA LEU A 112 7.80 17.99 19.37
C LEU A 112 6.31 17.61 19.36
N LEU A 113 5.78 17.35 18.16
CA LEU A 113 4.45 16.80 17.96
C LEU A 113 4.59 15.38 17.41
N ILE A 114 3.94 14.42 18.04
CA ILE A 114 3.79 13.06 17.54
C ILE A 114 2.30 12.79 17.46
N PHE A 115 1.84 12.30 16.32
CA PHE A 115 0.46 11.88 16.20
C PHE A 115 0.33 10.55 15.45
N SER A 116 -0.74 9.82 15.73
CA SER A 116 -1.17 8.67 14.93
C SER A 116 -2.33 9.08 14.02
N THR A 117 -2.43 8.43 12.87
CA THR A 117 -3.59 8.55 11.98
C THR A 117 -3.69 7.32 11.10
N HIS A 118 -4.91 6.87 10.81
CA HIS A 118 -5.16 5.82 9.82
C HIS A 118 -5.47 6.37 8.42
N VAL A 119 -5.40 7.69 8.23
CA VAL A 119 -5.69 8.35 6.95
C VAL A 119 -4.43 8.98 6.41
N VAL A 120 -3.89 8.43 5.33
CA VAL A 120 -2.68 8.93 4.64
C VAL A 120 -2.78 10.40 4.29
N SER A 121 -3.91 10.83 3.75
CA SER A 121 -4.10 12.24 3.42
C SER A 121 -4.08 13.11 4.65
N THR A 122 -4.47 12.66 5.84
CA THR A 122 -4.36 13.49 7.05
C THR A 122 -2.91 13.79 7.39
N ALA A 123 -2.03 12.79 7.33
CA ALA A 123 -0.60 13.02 7.55
C ALA A 123 -0.02 13.95 6.48
N ALA A 124 -0.30 13.68 5.20
CA ALA A 124 0.23 14.46 4.10
C ALA A 124 -0.37 15.87 3.98
N ASP A 125 -1.67 16.03 4.21
CA ASP A 125 -2.38 17.31 4.25
C ASP A 125 -1.84 18.11 5.43
N PHE A 126 -1.71 17.50 6.62
CA PHE A 126 -1.09 18.15 7.78
C PHE A 126 0.32 18.64 7.45
N ILE A 127 1.17 17.79 6.87
CA ILE A 127 2.53 18.17 6.43
C ILE A 127 2.47 19.30 5.39
N SER A 128 1.59 19.23 4.40
CA SER A 128 1.45 20.27 3.36
C SER A 128 0.95 21.60 3.92
N LEU A 129 0.15 21.55 4.99
CA LEU A 129 -0.33 22.69 5.74
C LEU A 129 0.70 23.20 6.77
N LEU A 130 1.91 22.64 6.80
CA LEU A 130 3.08 23.21 7.47
C LEU A 130 3.97 23.98 6.45
N PRO A 131 3.54 25.11 5.86
CA PRO A 131 4.42 25.88 4.99
C PRO A 131 5.65 26.34 5.77
N GLY A 132 6.82 26.15 5.16
CA GLY A 132 8.12 26.44 5.75
C GLY A 132 8.88 25.21 6.25
N VAL A 133 8.33 23.98 6.17
CA VAL A 133 9.09 22.75 6.47
C VAL A 133 10.23 22.52 5.48
N GLU A 134 10.06 22.89 4.21
CA GLU A 134 11.10 22.78 3.18
C GLU A 134 12.30 23.72 3.45
N ASP A 135 12.05 24.87 4.08
CA ASP A 135 13.06 25.88 4.46
C ASP A 135 13.46 25.83 5.95
N SER A 136 12.79 25.00 6.74
CA SER A 136 13.01 24.85 8.18
C SER A 136 14.01 23.74 8.46
N GLN A 137 14.98 23.98 9.33
CA GLN A 137 15.85 22.92 9.86
C GLN A 137 15.07 21.85 10.65
N ARG A 138 13.81 22.12 11.02
CA ARG A 138 12.94 21.14 11.69
C ARG A 138 12.23 20.31 10.63
N GLY A 139 12.74 19.09 10.44
CA GLY A 139 12.08 18.08 9.62
C GLY A 139 10.91 17.40 10.35
N TYR A 140 10.18 16.57 9.63
CA TYR A 140 9.24 15.60 10.17
C TYR A 140 9.75 14.19 9.87
N GLU A 141 9.34 13.22 10.69
CA GLU A 141 9.53 11.81 10.36
C GLU A 141 8.17 11.13 10.29
N LEU A 142 7.85 10.59 9.12
CA LEU A 142 6.69 9.74 8.98
C LEU A 142 7.08 8.31 9.31
N LYS A 143 6.35 7.68 10.23
CA LYS A 143 6.57 6.29 10.61
C LYS A 143 5.46 5.43 10.02
N ARG A 144 5.87 4.41 9.27
CA ARG A 144 5.00 3.30 8.87
C ARG A 144 4.35 2.65 10.08
N LEU A 145 3.15 2.10 9.91
CA LEU A 145 2.57 1.21 10.90
C LEU A 145 3.52 0.04 11.24
N PRO A 146 3.54 -0.44 12.50
CA PRO A 146 4.34 -1.59 12.89
C PRO A 146 4.01 -2.82 12.03
N VAL A 147 5.05 -3.43 11.47
CA VAL A 147 4.95 -4.67 10.70
C VAL A 147 5.50 -5.85 11.48
N LEU A 148 4.87 -7.00 11.27
CA LEU A 148 5.36 -8.30 11.73
C LEU A 148 6.63 -8.66 10.93
N ASN A 149 7.64 -9.17 11.63
CA ASN A 149 8.91 -9.59 11.01
C ASN A 149 9.26 -11.05 11.30
N ASP A 150 8.64 -11.66 12.31
CA ASP A 150 8.85 -13.03 12.73
C ASP A 150 7.57 -13.85 12.58
N LEU A 151 7.67 -15.05 11.98
CA LEU A 151 6.50 -15.88 11.70
C LEU A 151 5.90 -16.45 12.99
N ARG A 152 6.70 -16.74 14.00
CA ARG A 152 6.22 -17.32 15.26
C ARG A 152 5.43 -16.29 16.05
N GLU A 153 5.91 -15.05 16.13
CA GLU A 153 5.18 -13.93 16.72
C GLU A 153 3.85 -13.71 16.00
N ALA A 154 3.87 -13.69 14.67
CA ALA A 154 2.67 -13.52 13.86
C ALA A 154 1.66 -14.67 14.06
N GLN A 155 2.13 -15.92 14.12
CA GLN A 155 1.29 -17.08 14.41
C GLN A 155 0.75 -17.06 15.85
N GLY A 156 1.40 -16.34 16.77
CA GLY A 156 0.81 -16.02 18.08
C GLY A 156 -0.47 -15.18 17.98
N LEU A 157 -0.59 -14.32 16.95
CA LEU A 157 -1.79 -13.53 16.67
C LEU A 157 -2.84 -14.35 15.91
N VAL A 158 -2.42 -15.01 14.83
CA VAL A 158 -3.31 -15.79 13.94
C VAL A 158 -2.66 -17.15 13.62
N PRO A 159 -2.91 -18.19 14.43
CA PRO A 159 -2.17 -19.47 14.33
C PRO A 159 -2.32 -20.20 12.99
N ALA A 160 -3.44 -20.01 12.30
CA ALA A 160 -3.73 -20.70 11.04
C ALA A 160 -3.06 -20.08 9.81
N TRP A 161 -2.48 -18.89 9.94
CA TRP A 161 -1.95 -18.14 8.80
C TRP A 161 -0.51 -18.51 8.46
N THR A 162 -0.22 -18.47 7.15
CA THR A 162 1.13 -18.64 6.61
C THR A 162 1.82 -17.28 6.45
N ALA A 163 3.12 -17.28 6.18
CA ALA A 163 3.86 -16.05 5.88
C ALA A 163 3.28 -15.29 4.66
N SER A 164 2.72 -16.01 3.68
CA SER A 164 2.07 -15.37 2.52
C SER A 164 0.74 -14.71 2.92
N SER A 165 -0.07 -15.34 3.78
CA SER A 165 -1.31 -14.74 4.29
C SER A 165 -1.03 -13.46 5.11
N PHE A 166 0.02 -13.46 5.92
CA PHE A 166 0.45 -12.22 6.60
C PHE A 166 0.95 -11.16 5.60
N SER A 167 1.64 -11.57 4.53
CA SER A 167 2.12 -10.66 3.49
C SER A 167 0.98 -10.08 2.64
N TRP A 168 -0.12 -10.82 2.46
CA TRP A 168 -1.36 -10.32 1.87
C TRP A 168 -1.94 -9.13 2.66
N CYS A 169 -1.73 -9.11 3.98
CA CYS A 169 -2.07 -7.98 4.86
C CYS A 169 -0.91 -6.97 5.03
N ALA A 170 0.07 -6.94 4.12
CA ALA A 170 1.30 -6.16 4.22
C ALA A 170 2.03 -6.32 5.58
N ARG A 171 1.87 -7.49 6.21
CA ARG A 171 2.42 -7.83 7.54
C ARG A 171 1.94 -6.90 8.66
N SER A 172 0.85 -6.16 8.46
CA SER A 172 0.25 -5.33 9.50
C SER A 172 -0.40 -6.22 10.57
N ALA A 173 0.06 -6.09 11.81
CA ALA A 173 -0.48 -6.86 12.94
C ALA A 173 -1.96 -6.55 13.17
N ALA A 174 -2.32 -5.26 13.15
CA ALA A 174 -3.69 -4.80 13.33
C ALA A 174 -4.60 -5.35 12.22
N LEU A 175 -4.19 -5.22 10.95
CA LEU A 175 -4.99 -5.69 9.82
C LEU A 175 -5.19 -7.21 9.83
N SER A 176 -4.13 -7.96 10.15
CA SER A 176 -4.20 -9.43 10.28
C SER A 176 -5.14 -9.85 11.40
N TYR A 177 -5.09 -9.16 12.54
CA TYR A 177 -5.99 -9.41 13.67
C TYR A 177 -7.45 -9.08 13.32
N GLU A 178 -7.70 -7.91 12.73
CA GLU A 178 -9.04 -7.45 12.34
C GLU A 178 -9.71 -8.39 11.32
N ILE A 179 -8.98 -8.81 10.28
CA ILE A 179 -9.51 -9.74 9.28
C ILE A 179 -9.81 -11.11 9.91
N SER A 180 -8.92 -11.62 10.76
CA SER A 180 -9.07 -12.96 11.34
C SER A 180 -10.11 -13.06 12.46
N ARG A 181 -10.28 -12.01 13.27
CA ARG A 181 -11.15 -12.02 14.47
C ARG A 181 -12.46 -11.27 14.28
N ASN A 182 -12.41 -10.11 13.66
CA ASN A 182 -13.57 -9.22 13.52
C ASN A 182 -14.28 -9.40 12.17
N ALA A 183 -13.81 -10.35 11.35
CA ALA A 183 -14.35 -10.66 10.04
C ALA A 183 -14.48 -9.42 9.13
N ILE A 184 -13.59 -8.43 9.31
CA ILE A 184 -13.49 -7.32 8.37
C ILE A 184 -13.21 -7.92 7.00
N ARG A 185 -14.08 -7.59 6.04
CA ARG A 185 -13.90 -7.98 4.65
C ARG A 185 -13.28 -6.78 3.95
N PRO A 186 -12.02 -6.85 3.48
CA PRO A 186 -11.38 -5.75 2.73
C PRO A 186 -12.30 -5.20 1.63
N LYS A 187 -13.00 -6.09 0.92
CA LYS A 187 -14.03 -5.75 -0.06
C LYS A 187 -15.14 -4.86 0.47
N GLN A 188 -15.67 -5.14 1.66
CA GLN A 188 -16.73 -4.32 2.25
C GLN A 188 -16.19 -2.93 2.59
N LYS A 189 -15.01 -2.85 3.22
CA LYS A 189 -14.38 -1.56 3.55
C LYS A 189 -14.12 -0.71 2.31
N VAL A 190 -13.68 -1.33 1.20
CA VAL A 190 -13.51 -0.63 -0.08
C VAL A 190 -14.85 -0.15 -0.63
N LYS A 191 -15.90 -0.99 -0.60
CA LYS A 191 -17.24 -0.61 -1.06
C LYS A 191 -17.81 0.57 -0.27
N ASP A 192 -17.63 0.57 1.05
CA ASP A 192 -18.04 1.68 1.93
C ASP A 192 -17.33 3.00 1.57
N CYS A 193 -16.20 2.92 0.87
CA CYS A 193 -15.43 4.06 0.37
C CYS A 193 -15.52 4.20 -1.16
N SER A 194 -16.53 3.62 -1.83
CA SER A 194 -16.65 3.59 -3.30
C SER A 194 -18.00 4.10 -3.80
N ASP A 195 -18.07 5.38 -4.15
CA ASP A 195 -19.12 5.97 -5.00
C ASP A 195 -18.50 6.37 -6.35
N LEU A 196 -18.10 5.38 -7.15
CA LEU A 196 -17.48 5.63 -8.45
C LEU A 196 -18.54 6.04 -9.47
N GLN A 197 -18.28 7.15 -10.19
CA GLN A 197 -19.02 7.48 -11.40
C GLN A 197 -18.27 6.90 -12.61
N ASP A 198 -19.00 6.51 -13.66
CA ASP A 198 -18.40 5.88 -14.86
C ASP A 198 -17.24 6.68 -15.47
N LYS A 199 -17.38 8.02 -15.48
CA LYS A 199 -16.35 8.93 -16.00
C LYS A 199 -15.03 8.88 -15.23
N ASP A 200 -15.03 8.44 -13.97
CA ASP A 200 -13.85 8.43 -13.10
C ASP A 200 -13.12 7.08 -13.12
N LEU A 201 -13.69 6.04 -13.74
CA LEU A 201 -13.18 4.65 -13.62
C LEU A 201 -11.78 4.48 -14.21
N ARG A 202 -11.54 5.05 -15.40
CA ARG A 202 -10.23 4.94 -16.06
C ARG A 202 -9.14 5.65 -15.28
N ASP A 203 -9.44 6.85 -14.77
CA ASP A 203 -8.49 7.64 -13.98
C ASP A 203 -8.26 7.01 -12.61
N ALA A 204 -9.30 6.45 -11.99
CA ALA A 204 -9.19 5.69 -10.76
C ALA A 204 -8.29 4.46 -10.91
N LEU A 205 -8.46 3.68 -11.98
CA LEU A 205 -7.58 2.54 -12.28
C LEU A 205 -6.15 3.00 -12.54
N SER A 206 -5.95 4.06 -13.33
CA SER A 206 -4.62 4.64 -13.58
C SER A 206 -3.93 5.05 -12.29
N GLY A 207 -4.65 5.76 -11.41
CA GLY A 207 -4.14 6.20 -10.11
C GLY A 207 -3.78 5.03 -9.19
N VAL A 208 -4.58 3.95 -9.18
CA VAL A 208 -4.25 2.72 -8.45
C VAL A 208 -2.99 2.07 -9.01
N VAL A 209 -2.89 1.87 -10.33
CA VAL A 209 -1.72 1.26 -10.97
C VAL A 209 -0.45 2.09 -10.72
N ARG A 210 -0.50 3.41 -10.91
CA ARG A 210 0.62 4.31 -10.64
C ARG A 210 1.03 4.29 -9.18
N SER A 211 0.09 4.36 -8.24
CA SER A 211 0.43 4.32 -6.82
C SER A 211 1.02 2.97 -6.39
N VAL A 212 0.59 1.85 -6.98
CA VAL A 212 1.21 0.55 -6.75
C VAL A 212 2.66 0.51 -7.22
N LEU A 213 2.92 1.00 -8.44
CA LEU A 213 4.22 0.87 -9.08
C LEU A 213 5.23 1.95 -8.64
N LEU A 214 4.76 3.18 -8.44
CA LEU A 214 5.57 4.38 -8.23
C LEU A 214 5.41 4.99 -6.83
N GLY A 215 4.45 4.53 -6.02
CA GLY A 215 4.19 5.07 -4.69
C GLY A 215 3.45 6.42 -4.67
N GLU A 216 2.91 6.85 -5.82
CA GLU A 216 2.22 8.14 -5.97
C GLU A 216 0.79 8.12 -5.40
N TRP A 217 0.60 8.40 -4.11
CA TRP A 217 -0.76 8.41 -3.53
C TRP A 217 -1.64 9.58 -3.96
N ARG A 218 -1.06 10.69 -4.47
CA ARG A 218 -1.84 11.88 -4.84
C ARG A 218 -2.78 11.63 -6.01
N VAL A 219 -2.42 10.70 -6.91
CA VAL A 219 -3.26 10.27 -8.04
C VAL A 219 -4.35 9.26 -7.62
N VAL A 220 -4.29 8.74 -6.39
CA VAL A 220 -5.35 7.89 -5.84
C VAL A 220 -6.52 8.75 -5.40
N LEU A 221 -7.74 8.27 -5.70
CA LEU A 221 -8.98 8.88 -5.25
C LEU A 221 -8.94 9.15 -3.73
N PRO A 222 -9.28 10.37 -3.27
CA PRO A 222 -9.14 10.76 -1.86
C PRO A 222 -9.68 9.75 -0.86
N ARG A 223 -10.87 9.20 -1.13
CA ARG A 223 -11.54 8.19 -0.30
C ARG A 223 -10.82 6.85 -0.17
N TRP A 224 -9.98 6.47 -1.15
CA TRP A 224 -9.20 5.24 -1.09
C TRP A 224 -7.84 5.43 -0.41
N ARG A 225 -7.43 6.69 -0.15
CA ARG A 225 -6.17 6.96 0.55
C ARG A 225 -6.17 6.42 1.98
N VAL A 226 -7.34 6.18 2.57
CA VAL A 226 -7.49 5.53 3.89
C VAL A 226 -7.06 4.05 3.88
N LEU A 227 -6.87 3.47 2.70
CA LEU A 227 -6.49 2.06 2.52
C LEU A 227 -4.98 1.88 2.30
N LEU A 228 -4.25 2.98 2.20
CA LEU A 228 -2.82 3.02 1.95
C LEU A 228 -2.04 3.06 3.28
N ASP A 229 -0.81 2.53 3.24
CA ASP A 229 0.22 2.80 4.23
C ASP A 229 1.26 3.76 3.59
N ILE A 230 2.04 4.49 4.40
CA ILE A 230 3.07 5.39 3.89
C ILE A 230 4.41 5.07 4.54
N LEU A 231 5.43 4.96 3.70
CA LEU A 231 6.79 4.73 4.12
C LEU A 231 7.50 6.02 4.53
N LYS A 232 8.69 5.89 5.10
CA LYS A 232 9.46 7.02 5.62
C LYS A 232 9.82 8.06 4.56
N ASP A 233 9.96 7.64 3.32
CA ASP A 233 10.27 8.50 2.17
C ASP A 233 9.03 9.14 1.54
N GLY A 234 7.84 8.94 2.13
CA GLY A 234 6.58 9.49 1.64
C GLY A 234 5.92 8.67 0.51
N THR A 235 6.50 7.53 0.14
CA THR A 235 5.91 6.60 -0.84
C THR A 235 4.74 5.85 -0.23
N ALA A 236 3.71 5.62 -1.03
CA ALA A 236 2.54 4.87 -0.62
C ALA A 236 2.59 3.40 -1.01
N VAL A 237 2.10 2.57 -0.10
CA VAL A 237 2.09 1.12 -0.23
C VAL A 237 0.67 0.64 -0.01
N TRP A 238 0.17 -0.14 -0.96
CA TRP A 238 -1.08 -0.86 -0.80
C TRP A 238 -0.84 -2.19 -0.08
N PRO A 239 -1.56 -2.47 1.02
CA PRO A 239 -1.76 -3.84 1.45
C PRO A 239 -2.42 -4.64 0.33
N PRO A 240 -1.86 -5.81 -0.09
CA PRO A 240 -2.41 -6.59 -1.19
C PRO A 240 -3.91 -6.91 -1.06
N CYS A 241 -4.40 -7.15 0.17
CA CYS A 241 -5.82 -7.38 0.44
C CYS A 241 -6.73 -6.20 0.08
N TYR A 242 -6.25 -4.96 0.24
CA TYR A 242 -7.00 -3.76 -0.16
C TYR A 242 -6.83 -3.48 -1.65
N LEU A 243 -5.63 -3.71 -2.21
CA LEU A 243 -5.41 -3.59 -3.65
C LEU A 243 -6.33 -4.54 -4.42
N GLU A 244 -6.39 -5.81 -4.00
CA GLU A 244 -7.29 -6.82 -4.53
C GLU A 244 -8.75 -6.35 -4.48
N ALA A 245 -9.22 -5.89 -3.32
CA ALA A 245 -10.58 -5.41 -3.14
C ALA A 245 -10.91 -4.18 -4.01
N VAL A 246 -9.98 -3.24 -4.17
CA VAL A 246 -10.13 -2.06 -5.06
C VAL A 246 -10.22 -2.48 -6.52
N LEU A 247 -9.30 -3.35 -6.96
CA LEU A 247 -9.32 -3.88 -8.32
C LEU A 247 -10.57 -4.70 -8.61
N GLU A 248 -11.12 -5.40 -7.61
CA GLU A 248 -12.37 -6.15 -7.76
C GLU A 248 -13.58 -5.21 -7.93
N VAL A 249 -13.63 -4.10 -7.18
CA VAL A 249 -14.67 -3.07 -7.36
C VAL A 249 -14.55 -2.43 -8.75
N LEU A 250 -13.35 -2.07 -9.18
CA LEU A 250 -13.10 -1.56 -10.53
C LEU A 250 -13.49 -2.57 -11.61
N ALA A 251 -13.13 -3.84 -11.42
CA ALA A 251 -13.45 -4.92 -12.35
C ALA A 251 -14.95 -5.12 -12.57
N GLY A 252 -15.76 -4.91 -11.52
CA GLY A 252 -17.22 -4.98 -11.58
C GLY A 252 -17.87 -3.75 -12.20
N ALA A 253 -17.17 -2.60 -12.19
CA ALA A 253 -17.66 -1.36 -12.78
C ALA A 253 -17.33 -1.23 -14.28
N PHE A 254 -16.20 -1.79 -14.74
CA PHE A 254 -15.86 -1.81 -16.16
C PHE A 254 -16.73 -2.80 -16.97
N HIS A 255 -17.04 -2.44 -18.21
CA HIS A 255 -17.64 -3.38 -19.15
C HIS A 255 -16.69 -4.54 -19.48
N GLU A 256 -17.23 -5.69 -19.91
CA GLU A 256 -16.45 -6.89 -20.22
C GLU A 256 -15.40 -6.71 -21.33
N ARG A 257 -15.53 -5.67 -22.15
CA ARG A 257 -14.60 -5.39 -23.25
C ARG A 257 -13.48 -4.42 -22.88
N ASP A 258 -13.55 -3.79 -21.71
CA ASP A 258 -12.60 -2.77 -21.24
C ASP A 258 -11.56 -3.42 -20.32
N PHE A 259 -11.16 -2.72 -19.26
CA PHE A 259 -10.15 -3.16 -18.29
C PHE A 259 -10.65 -4.25 -17.33
N GLY A 260 -11.96 -4.52 -17.30
CA GLY A 260 -12.59 -5.47 -16.36
C GLY A 260 -11.92 -6.85 -16.33
N PRO A 261 -11.70 -7.52 -17.47
CA PRO A 261 -11.00 -8.81 -17.51
C PRO A 261 -9.57 -8.76 -16.95
N SER A 262 -8.80 -7.72 -17.29
CA SER A 262 -7.42 -7.56 -16.78
C SER A 262 -7.42 -7.34 -15.26
N CYS A 263 -8.33 -6.52 -14.74
CA CYS A 263 -8.50 -6.34 -13.29
C CYS A 263 -8.87 -7.66 -12.60
N ARG A 264 -9.79 -8.46 -13.17
CA ARG A 264 -10.15 -9.78 -12.61
C ARG A 264 -8.97 -10.75 -12.58
N SER A 265 -8.15 -10.76 -13.63
CA SER A 265 -6.96 -11.60 -13.67
C SER A 265 -5.97 -11.16 -12.58
N ILE A 266 -5.69 -9.86 -12.45
CA ILE A 266 -4.83 -9.34 -11.37
C ILE A 266 -5.38 -9.69 -9.99
N VAL A 267 -6.69 -9.54 -9.76
CA VAL A 267 -7.35 -9.96 -8.52
C VAL A 267 -7.08 -11.43 -8.24
N SER A 268 -7.34 -12.31 -9.22
CA SER A 268 -7.08 -13.75 -9.08
C SER A 268 -5.63 -14.08 -8.74
N GLU A 269 -4.67 -13.31 -9.25
CA GLU A 269 -3.26 -13.47 -8.92
C GLU A 269 -2.92 -13.01 -7.51
N LEU A 270 -3.48 -11.88 -7.06
CA LEU A 270 -3.27 -11.37 -5.71
C LEU A 270 -3.92 -12.29 -4.66
N THR A 271 -5.07 -12.89 -4.95
CA THR A 271 -5.73 -13.86 -4.08
C THR A 271 -4.84 -15.09 -3.78
N LYS A 272 -3.90 -15.43 -4.68
CA LYS A 272 -2.93 -16.51 -4.41
C LYS A 272 -2.08 -16.24 -3.18
N LEU A 273 -1.81 -14.99 -2.80
CA LEU A 273 -1.09 -14.67 -1.55
C LEU A 273 -1.84 -15.18 -0.30
N GLU A 274 -3.16 -15.00 -0.28
CA GLU A 274 -4.01 -15.45 0.82
C GLU A 274 -4.07 -16.98 0.88
N GLN A 275 -4.25 -17.62 -0.28
CA GLN A 275 -4.62 -19.04 -0.41
C GLN A 275 -3.44 -20.00 -0.61
N ALA A 276 -2.25 -19.49 -0.95
CA ALA A 276 -1.11 -20.33 -1.27
C ALA A 276 -0.74 -21.26 -0.11
N LYS A 277 -0.48 -22.51 -0.48
CA LYS A 277 0.11 -23.48 0.44
C LYS A 277 1.56 -23.10 0.69
N LEU A 278 2.03 -23.37 1.90
CA LEU A 278 3.42 -23.13 2.28
C LEU A 278 4.38 -23.79 1.26
N LYS A 279 5.27 -23.01 0.66
CA LYS A 279 6.28 -23.44 -0.34
C LYS A 279 5.72 -23.92 -1.69
N SER A 280 4.48 -23.58 -2.06
CA SER A 280 3.98 -23.97 -3.40
C SER A 280 4.58 -23.14 -4.53
N GLY A 281 5.05 -21.92 -4.26
CA GLY A 281 5.47 -20.97 -5.29
C GLY A 281 4.33 -20.11 -5.84
N ASP A 282 3.07 -20.53 -5.66
CA ASP A 282 1.89 -19.87 -6.25
C ASP A 282 1.75 -18.42 -5.77
N ALA A 283 2.03 -18.15 -4.50
CA ALA A 283 1.99 -16.80 -3.94
C ALA A 283 2.99 -15.87 -4.65
N TRP A 284 4.20 -16.37 -4.91
CA TRP A 284 5.23 -15.59 -5.60
C TRP A 284 4.90 -15.37 -7.07
N GLU A 285 4.44 -16.42 -7.76
CA GLU A 285 3.94 -16.33 -9.13
C GLU A 285 2.81 -15.29 -9.23
N GLY A 286 1.86 -15.30 -8.30
CA GLY A 286 0.76 -14.34 -8.25
C GLY A 286 1.23 -12.90 -8.13
N VAL A 287 2.14 -12.63 -7.19
CA VAL A 287 2.74 -11.29 -7.01
C VAL A 287 3.43 -10.80 -8.28
N VAL A 288 4.24 -11.65 -8.91
CA VAL A 288 4.96 -11.30 -10.14
C VAL A 288 4.00 -11.05 -11.30
N THR A 289 3.02 -11.94 -11.48
CA THR A 289 2.04 -11.86 -12.58
C THR A 289 1.20 -10.58 -12.44
N ALA A 290 0.75 -10.27 -11.23
CA ALA A 290 0.04 -9.03 -10.93
C ALA A 290 0.91 -7.79 -11.23
N ALA A 291 2.18 -7.79 -10.84
CA ALA A 291 3.10 -6.69 -11.11
C ALA A 291 3.32 -6.46 -12.62
N ILE A 292 3.55 -7.54 -13.38
CA ILE A 292 3.73 -7.46 -14.85
C ILE A 292 2.44 -6.98 -15.52
N ALA A 293 1.28 -7.50 -15.13
CA ALA A 293 -0.01 -7.07 -15.66
C ALA A 293 -0.25 -5.56 -15.42
N MET A 294 0.04 -5.07 -14.22
CA MET A 294 -0.09 -3.64 -13.90
C MET A 294 0.89 -2.77 -14.69
N ARG A 295 2.11 -3.26 -14.94
CA ARG A 295 3.07 -2.56 -15.80
C ARG A 295 2.63 -2.49 -17.25
N LEU A 296 2.07 -3.57 -17.78
CA LEU A 296 1.52 -3.57 -19.14
C LEU A 296 0.28 -2.68 -19.24
N LEU A 297 -0.53 -2.57 -18.18
CA LEU A 297 -1.65 -1.63 -18.16
C LEU A 297 -1.20 -0.17 -18.36
N LEU A 298 0.00 0.22 -17.90
CA LEU A 298 0.52 1.58 -18.10
C LEU A 298 0.57 2.00 -19.58
N LEU A 299 0.75 1.04 -20.49
CA LEU A 299 0.77 1.26 -21.93
C LEU A 299 -0.56 1.88 -22.44
N GLU A 300 -1.69 1.58 -21.80
CA GLU A 300 -2.99 2.17 -22.16
C GLU A 300 -3.11 3.66 -21.84
N TRP A 301 -2.17 4.21 -21.07
CA TRP A 301 -2.05 5.65 -20.81
C TRP A 301 -0.82 6.26 -21.50
N GLY A 302 -0.18 5.53 -22.43
CA GLY A 302 1.03 5.99 -23.11
C GLY A 302 2.23 6.10 -22.19
N GLU A 303 2.19 5.40 -21.04
CA GLU A 303 3.26 5.43 -20.04
C GLU A 303 4.03 4.12 -20.05
N TRP A 304 5.35 4.24 -19.97
CA TRP A 304 6.22 3.10 -19.78
C TRP A 304 7.30 3.48 -18.78
N HIS A 305 7.28 2.79 -17.65
CA HIS A 305 8.35 2.86 -16.67
C HIS A 305 9.15 1.57 -16.81
N PRO A 306 10.36 1.60 -17.42
CA PRO A 306 11.14 0.39 -17.64
C PRO A 306 11.37 -0.35 -16.33
N ALA A 307 11.06 -1.65 -16.29
CA ALA A 307 11.38 -2.51 -15.15
C ALA A 307 12.86 -2.93 -15.15
N GLY A 308 13.76 -2.00 -15.47
CA GLY A 308 15.14 -2.33 -15.83
C GLY A 308 15.20 -3.31 -17.01
N GLU A 309 16.07 -4.32 -16.90
CA GLU A 309 16.29 -5.34 -17.94
C GLU A 309 15.24 -6.48 -17.93
N LEU A 310 14.19 -6.38 -17.13
CA LEU A 310 13.21 -7.45 -16.90
C LEU A 310 12.03 -7.46 -17.88
N LEU A 311 11.79 -6.34 -18.53
CA LEU A 311 10.76 -6.22 -19.55
C LEU A 311 11.41 -5.63 -20.82
N PRO A 312 10.89 -5.97 -22.01
CA PRO A 312 11.38 -5.43 -23.27
C PRO A 312 11.38 -3.89 -23.26
N ALA A 313 12.51 -3.28 -23.64
CA ALA A 313 12.67 -1.82 -23.61
C ALA A 313 11.84 -1.11 -24.69
N ASP A 314 11.52 -1.84 -25.76
CA ASP A 314 10.75 -1.49 -26.94
C ASP A 314 9.23 -1.56 -26.75
N LEU A 315 8.74 -1.81 -25.52
CA LEU A 315 7.31 -1.75 -25.22
C LEU A 315 6.74 -0.32 -25.30
N PHE A 316 7.56 0.72 -25.24
CA PHE A 316 7.09 2.09 -25.37
C PHE A 316 6.47 2.34 -26.76
N GLY A 317 5.22 2.78 -26.79
CA GLY A 317 4.43 2.95 -28.02
C GLY A 317 3.59 1.74 -28.41
N SER A 318 3.71 0.61 -27.69
CA SER A 318 2.75 -0.49 -27.78
C SER A 318 1.48 -0.20 -26.99
N ARG A 319 0.40 -0.93 -27.29
CA ARG A 319 -0.84 -1.00 -26.50
C ARG A 319 -0.97 -2.31 -25.74
N PHE A 320 -1.76 -2.32 -24.68
CA PHE A 320 -2.01 -3.54 -23.92
C PHE A 320 -3.16 -4.34 -24.55
N GLY A 321 -2.85 -5.52 -25.06
CA GLY A 321 -3.82 -6.46 -25.63
C GLY A 321 -4.66 -7.19 -24.59
N GLY A 322 -4.33 -7.07 -23.31
CA GLY A 322 -5.00 -7.73 -22.19
C GLY A 322 -4.29 -8.99 -21.71
N VAL A 323 -4.95 -9.67 -20.77
CA VAL A 323 -4.48 -10.93 -20.21
C VAL A 323 -5.16 -12.12 -20.89
N VAL A 324 -4.36 -13.09 -21.30
CA VAL A 324 -4.78 -14.30 -22.00
C VAL A 324 -4.44 -15.51 -21.14
N GLU A 325 -5.45 -16.07 -20.50
CA GLU A 325 -5.30 -17.30 -19.72
C GLU A 325 -5.60 -18.52 -20.59
N GLU A 326 -4.70 -19.51 -20.61
CA GLU A 326 -4.88 -20.74 -21.38
C GLU A 326 -4.69 -21.97 -20.49
N ALA A 327 -5.71 -22.80 -20.41
CA ALA A 327 -5.78 -23.90 -19.45
C ALA A 327 -5.56 -25.28 -20.08
N THR A 328 -5.59 -25.40 -21.42
CA THR A 328 -5.51 -26.71 -22.08
C THR A 328 -4.11 -27.09 -22.54
N ALA A 329 -3.24 -26.12 -22.79
CA ALA A 329 -1.90 -26.38 -23.31
C ALA A 329 -0.98 -26.94 -22.21
N MET A 330 -0.27 -28.04 -22.49
CA MET A 330 0.63 -28.68 -21.53
C MET A 330 2.08 -28.18 -21.65
N ASN A 331 2.44 -27.54 -22.76
CA ASN A 331 3.77 -27.02 -23.06
C ASN A 331 3.69 -25.80 -23.99
N ALA A 332 4.83 -25.15 -24.24
CA ALA A 332 4.89 -23.93 -25.04
C ALA A 332 4.45 -24.14 -26.51
N ALA A 333 4.80 -25.26 -27.13
CA ALA A 333 4.38 -25.57 -28.50
C ALA A 333 2.86 -25.66 -28.63
N GLU A 334 2.21 -26.44 -27.76
CA GLU A 334 0.74 -26.55 -27.71
C GLU A 334 0.07 -25.22 -27.37
N LEU A 335 0.70 -24.39 -26.53
CA LEU A 335 0.21 -23.05 -26.19
C LEU A 335 0.16 -22.18 -27.44
N TRP A 336 1.25 -22.12 -28.21
CA TRP A 336 1.29 -21.29 -29.41
C TRP A 336 0.30 -21.74 -30.47
N GLU A 337 0.21 -23.05 -30.71
CA GLU A 337 -0.80 -23.62 -31.61
C GLU A 337 -2.22 -23.22 -31.17
N THR A 338 -2.55 -23.43 -29.90
CA THR A 338 -3.88 -23.09 -29.35
C THR A 338 -4.20 -21.59 -29.47
N LEU A 339 -3.22 -20.71 -29.19
CA LEU A 339 -3.42 -19.27 -29.26
C LEU A 339 -3.60 -18.77 -30.70
N ASP A 340 -2.89 -19.36 -31.65
CA ASP A 340 -2.98 -19.04 -33.08
C ASP A 340 -4.30 -19.53 -33.68
N GLU A 341 -4.71 -20.77 -33.39
CA GLU A 341 -5.99 -21.34 -33.82
C GLU A 341 -7.19 -20.52 -33.31
N LYS A 342 -7.17 -20.17 -32.03
CA LYS A 342 -8.23 -19.37 -31.39
C LYS A 342 -8.10 -17.87 -31.69
N LYS A 343 -7.06 -17.44 -32.42
CA LYS A 343 -6.78 -16.03 -32.77
C LYS A 343 -6.76 -15.10 -31.55
N ARG A 344 -6.23 -15.58 -30.41
CA ARG A 344 -6.29 -14.87 -29.11
C ARG A 344 -5.28 -13.73 -28.96
N LEU A 345 -4.26 -13.69 -29.82
CA LEU A 345 -3.21 -12.67 -29.84
C LEU A 345 -3.39 -11.65 -30.99
N GLN A 346 -4.59 -11.57 -31.57
CA GLN A 346 -4.84 -10.65 -32.68
C GLN A 346 -5.19 -9.24 -32.19
N PRO A 347 -4.61 -8.18 -32.78
CA PRO A 347 -5.04 -6.82 -32.50
C PRO A 347 -6.51 -6.64 -32.86
N LYS A 348 -7.31 -6.09 -31.95
CA LYS A 348 -8.72 -5.79 -32.23
C LYS A 348 -8.78 -4.55 -33.14
N GLY A 349 -9.41 -4.68 -34.32
CA GLY A 349 -9.85 -3.53 -35.11
C GLY A 349 -8.81 -2.87 -36.02
N GLY A 350 -7.91 -3.64 -36.64
CA GLY A 350 -6.94 -3.08 -37.60
C GLY A 350 -5.90 -2.19 -36.94
N ALA A 351 -5.32 -2.68 -35.84
CA ALA A 351 -4.39 -1.89 -35.02
C ALA A 351 -3.27 -1.29 -35.85
N THR A 352 -2.99 -0.02 -35.57
CA THR A 352 -1.90 0.76 -36.14
C THR A 352 -0.67 0.76 -35.25
N GLU A 353 -0.73 0.06 -34.11
CA GLU A 353 0.27 0.05 -33.05
C GLU A 353 0.54 -1.40 -32.61
N ASP A 354 1.76 -1.63 -32.11
CA ASP A 354 2.18 -2.93 -31.58
C ASP A 354 1.35 -3.30 -30.34
N MET A 355 1.08 -4.58 -30.14
CA MET A 355 0.25 -5.05 -29.02
C MET A 355 1.06 -5.93 -28.08
N ALA A 356 1.05 -5.62 -26.79
CA ALA A 356 1.64 -6.44 -25.74
C ALA A 356 0.56 -7.23 -24.99
N PHE A 357 0.72 -8.55 -24.89
CA PHE A 357 -0.19 -9.42 -24.16
C PHE A 357 0.54 -10.07 -22.99
N LEU A 358 -0.17 -10.22 -21.87
CA LEU A 358 0.24 -11.12 -20.81
C LEU A 358 -0.42 -12.48 -21.04
N VAL A 359 0.35 -13.54 -21.21
CA VAL A 359 -0.17 -14.89 -21.39
C VAL A 359 0.14 -15.71 -20.14
N VAL A 360 -0.87 -16.32 -19.53
CA VAL A 360 -0.72 -17.11 -18.31
C VAL A 360 -1.21 -18.55 -18.57
N PRO A 361 -0.30 -19.53 -18.72
CA PRO A 361 -0.69 -20.93 -18.76
C PRO A 361 -1.25 -21.37 -17.41
N ARG A 362 -2.39 -22.06 -17.41
CA ARG A 362 -3.08 -22.55 -16.20
C ARG A 362 -3.00 -24.06 -16.03
N HIS A 363 -2.45 -24.78 -17.02
CA HIS A 363 -2.37 -26.23 -16.95
C HIS A 363 -1.31 -26.67 -15.92
N ALA A 364 -1.69 -27.52 -14.97
CA ALA A 364 -0.82 -27.93 -13.86
C ALA A 364 0.46 -28.68 -14.31
N GLN A 365 0.50 -29.19 -15.53
CA GLN A 365 1.68 -29.86 -16.10
C GLN A 365 2.58 -28.92 -16.92
N PHE A 366 2.21 -27.64 -17.08
CA PHE A 366 3.05 -26.65 -17.76
C PHE A 366 4.20 -26.25 -16.82
N LYS A 367 5.38 -26.85 -17.02
CA LYS A 367 6.48 -26.76 -16.04
C LYS A 367 7.57 -25.75 -16.34
N GLN A 368 7.67 -25.28 -17.58
CA GLN A 368 8.85 -24.54 -18.06
C GLN A 368 8.76 -23.02 -17.86
N TYR A 369 7.55 -22.47 -17.89
CA TYR A 369 7.29 -21.05 -17.70
C TYR A 369 5.97 -20.90 -16.94
N ASP A 370 5.91 -19.93 -16.05
CA ASP A 370 4.69 -19.62 -15.30
C ASP A 370 3.87 -18.52 -16.01
N LEU A 371 4.51 -17.70 -16.84
CA LEU A 371 3.84 -16.71 -17.68
C LEU A 371 4.71 -16.28 -18.87
N PHE A 372 4.11 -15.57 -19.83
CA PHE A 372 4.79 -14.94 -20.95
C PHE A 372 4.34 -13.49 -21.16
N VAL A 373 5.26 -12.65 -21.60
CA VAL A 373 4.93 -11.37 -22.24
C VAL A 373 5.14 -11.55 -23.74
N VAL A 374 4.09 -11.30 -24.52
CA VAL A 374 4.10 -11.48 -25.97
C VAL A 374 3.85 -10.14 -26.65
N ILE A 375 4.82 -9.69 -27.44
CA ILE A 375 4.69 -8.50 -28.28
C ILE A 375 4.35 -8.93 -29.69
N VAL A 376 3.22 -8.46 -30.20
CA VAL A 376 2.73 -8.67 -31.55
C VAL A 376 2.86 -7.36 -32.30
N PRO A 377 3.94 -7.16 -33.06
CA PRO A 377 4.14 -5.92 -33.79
C PRO A 377 3.17 -5.81 -34.97
N VAL A 378 2.87 -4.59 -35.41
CA VAL A 378 2.10 -4.33 -36.63
C VAL A 378 2.82 -4.90 -37.84
N GLN A 379 4.15 -4.81 -37.84
CA GLN A 379 5.03 -5.33 -38.87
C GLN A 379 6.18 -6.10 -38.23
N GLY A 380 6.47 -7.30 -38.74
CA GLY A 380 7.59 -8.10 -38.30
C GLY A 380 7.18 -9.34 -37.52
N LYS A 381 8.15 -9.91 -36.80
CA LYS A 381 7.99 -11.16 -36.06
C LYS A 381 7.55 -10.85 -34.63
N LYS A 382 6.60 -11.63 -34.12
CA LYS A 382 6.24 -11.70 -32.69
C LYS A 382 7.50 -11.92 -31.83
N VAL A 383 7.58 -11.20 -30.71
CA VAL A 383 8.62 -11.35 -29.69
C VAL A 383 8.01 -11.95 -28.44
N VAL A 384 8.65 -12.97 -27.86
CA VAL A 384 8.16 -13.75 -26.72
C VAL A 384 9.18 -13.75 -25.61
N TRP A 385 8.75 -13.28 -24.44
CA TRP A 385 9.53 -13.37 -23.21
C TRP A 385 8.85 -14.36 -22.26
N GLY A 386 9.54 -15.44 -21.91
CA GLY A 386 9.06 -16.43 -20.95
C GLY A 386 9.62 -16.17 -19.55
N PHE A 387 8.77 -16.23 -18.53
CA PHE A 387 9.18 -16.03 -17.15
C PHE A 387 8.94 -17.28 -16.32
N GLN A 388 9.91 -17.60 -15.48
CA GLN A 388 9.81 -18.66 -14.49
C GLN A 388 10.05 -18.06 -13.09
N CYS A 389 9.02 -18.10 -12.26
CA CYS A 389 9.01 -17.66 -10.87
C CYS A 389 9.46 -18.81 -9.96
N LYS A 390 10.35 -18.51 -9.00
CA LYS A 390 10.75 -19.43 -7.94
C LYS A 390 10.81 -18.73 -6.60
N GLU A 391 9.94 -19.14 -5.70
CA GLU A 391 9.87 -18.59 -4.34
C GLU A 391 11.14 -18.89 -3.53
N GLY A 392 11.64 -20.12 -3.59
CA GLY A 392 12.71 -20.62 -2.72
C GLY A 392 14.13 -20.69 -3.32
N ARG A 393 15.07 -21.10 -2.46
CA ARG A 393 16.53 -21.13 -2.74
C ARG A 393 17.00 -22.22 -3.70
N ARG A 394 16.19 -23.26 -3.93
CA ARG A 394 16.57 -24.42 -4.77
C ARG A 394 16.05 -24.24 -6.19
N ASN A 395 16.92 -24.48 -7.15
CA ASN A 395 16.50 -24.65 -8.54
C ASN A 395 15.73 -25.98 -8.68
N PRO A 396 14.62 -26.04 -9.44
CA PRO A 396 13.95 -27.29 -9.78
C PRO A 396 14.90 -28.28 -10.47
N ASP A 397 14.61 -29.56 -10.33
CA ASP A 397 15.24 -30.60 -11.15
C ASP A 397 14.86 -30.35 -12.63
N GLY A 398 15.84 -30.04 -13.49
CA GLY A 398 15.63 -29.64 -14.88
C GLY A 398 15.85 -28.15 -15.19
N ALA A 399 16.08 -27.31 -14.17
CA ALA A 399 16.38 -25.88 -14.30
C ALA A 399 17.68 -25.53 -15.08
N THR A 400 18.42 -26.53 -15.53
CA THR A 400 19.63 -26.36 -16.33
C THR A 400 19.34 -26.30 -17.83
N ALA A 401 18.14 -26.67 -18.28
CA ALA A 401 17.78 -26.55 -19.67
C ALA A 401 17.67 -25.06 -20.05
N PRO A 402 18.31 -24.64 -21.16
CA PRO A 402 18.15 -23.27 -21.65
C PRO A 402 16.70 -23.00 -22.03
N PRO A 403 16.26 -21.73 -21.99
CA PRO A 403 14.95 -21.33 -22.51
C PRO A 403 14.80 -21.83 -23.96
N ALA A 404 13.67 -22.48 -24.23
CA ALA A 404 13.25 -22.90 -25.57
C ALA A 404 11.90 -22.24 -25.89
N ASP A 405 11.62 -22.06 -27.18
CA ASP A 405 10.33 -21.54 -27.68
C ASP A 405 10.00 -20.09 -27.27
N VAL A 406 11.01 -19.35 -26.81
CA VAL A 406 10.95 -17.93 -26.44
C VAL A 406 12.18 -17.21 -26.99
N ASP A 407 12.06 -15.91 -27.24
CA ASP A 407 13.20 -15.09 -27.65
C ASP A 407 14.07 -14.71 -26.42
N GLU A 408 13.45 -14.56 -25.25
CA GLU A 408 14.14 -14.31 -23.97
C GLU A 408 13.51 -15.12 -22.83
N GLY A 409 14.34 -15.73 -21.99
CA GLY A 409 13.91 -16.47 -20.79
C GLY A 409 14.41 -15.80 -19.51
N VAL A 410 13.49 -15.48 -18.61
CA VAL A 410 13.77 -14.74 -17.38
C VAL A 410 13.41 -15.57 -16.14
N TRP A 411 14.36 -15.69 -15.22
CA TRP A 411 14.22 -16.47 -14.00
C TRP A 411 14.07 -15.56 -12.78
N LEU A 412 12.85 -15.45 -12.25
CA LEU A 412 12.48 -14.51 -11.19
C LEU A 412 12.53 -15.19 -9.81
N ARG A 413 13.54 -14.85 -9.01
CA ARG A 413 13.74 -15.42 -7.67
C ARG A 413 13.03 -14.59 -6.61
N GLY A 414 12.22 -15.25 -5.78
CA GLY A 414 11.60 -14.69 -4.60
C GLY A 414 12.59 -14.55 -3.44
N GLU A 415 13.54 -15.49 -3.31
CA GLU A 415 14.66 -15.45 -2.36
C GLU A 415 16.00 -15.72 -3.06
N ALA A 416 16.73 -14.65 -3.39
CA ALA A 416 18.05 -14.75 -4.00
C ALA A 416 19.11 -15.15 -2.95
N THR A 417 19.76 -16.30 -3.12
CA THR A 417 20.99 -16.61 -2.39
C THR A 417 22.20 -16.47 -3.31
N ALA A 418 23.30 -15.93 -2.78
CA ALA A 418 24.56 -15.76 -3.50
C ALA A 418 25.13 -17.09 -4.05
N ALA A 419 24.71 -18.24 -3.50
CA ALA A 419 25.19 -19.57 -3.86
C ALA A 419 24.30 -20.32 -4.87
N ALA A 420 23.15 -19.78 -5.27
CA ALA A 420 22.25 -20.49 -6.18
C ALA A 420 22.77 -20.44 -7.62
N LEU A 421 23.14 -21.61 -8.16
CA LEU A 421 23.59 -21.82 -9.54
C LEU A 421 22.75 -21.01 -10.53
N LYS A 422 23.40 -20.23 -11.40
CA LYS A 422 22.71 -19.54 -12.48
C LYS A 422 22.21 -20.58 -13.49
N PRO A 423 20.89 -20.67 -13.74
CA PRO A 423 20.37 -21.57 -14.75
C PRO A 423 20.92 -21.14 -16.12
N GLN A 424 21.42 -22.11 -16.91
CA GLN A 424 22.14 -21.83 -18.15
C GLN A 424 21.21 -21.17 -19.17
N GLY A 425 21.63 -20.07 -19.80
CA GLY A 425 20.85 -19.36 -20.82
C GLY A 425 19.69 -18.51 -20.28
N TRP A 426 19.40 -18.57 -18.98
CA TRP A 426 18.37 -17.74 -18.36
C TRP A 426 18.93 -16.41 -17.88
N ARG A 427 18.17 -15.34 -18.09
CA ARG A 427 18.41 -14.05 -17.45
C ARG A 427 17.96 -14.11 -16.00
N VAL A 428 18.86 -13.83 -15.06
CA VAL A 428 18.55 -13.75 -13.63
C VAL A 428 18.74 -12.30 -13.18
N PRO A 429 17.67 -11.58 -12.81
CA PRO A 429 17.76 -10.20 -12.38
C PRO A 429 18.49 -10.06 -11.03
N ARG A 430 18.96 -8.85 -10.76
CA ARG A 430 19.39 -8.43 -9.43
C ARG A 430 18.18 -8.04 -8.58
N ASP A 431 18.33 -8.08 -7.27
CA ASP A 431 17.27 -7.70 -6.32
C ASP A 431 16.72 -6.30 -6.58
N ALA A 432 17.58 -5.33 -6.91
CA ALA A 432 17.14 -3.97 -7.25
C ALA A 432 16.23 -3.94 -8.50
N ALA A 433 16.49 -4.79 -9.50
CA ALA A 433 15.62 -4.88 -10.67
C ALA A 433 14.28 -5.54 -10.32
N MET A 434 14.28 -6.50 -9.37
CA MET A 434 13.04 -7.08 -8.84
C MET A 434 12.20 -6.05 -8.08
N ASP A 435 12.83 -5.25 -7.22
CA ASP A 435 12.13 -4.17 -6.51
C ASP A 435 11.50 -3.18 -7.50
N VAL A 436 12.22 -2.83 -8.58
CA VAL A 436 11.63 -2.04 -9.67
C VAL A 436 10.46 -2.79 -10.29
N LEU A 437 10.62 -4.04 -10.75
CA LEU A 437 9.53 -4.80 -11.38
C LEU A 437 8.26 -4.84 -10.53
N LEU A 438 8.39 -5.14 -9.24
CA LEU A 438 7.26 -5.23 -8.31
C LEU A 438 6.65 -3.87 -7.97
N GLY A 439 7.46 -2.81 -8.00
CA GLY A 439 7.05 -1.48 -7.61
C GLY A 439 6.89 -1.33 -6.09
N GLU A 440 6.47 -0.14 -5.67
CA GLU A 440 6.46 0.26 -4.26
C GLU A 440 5.58 -0.63 -3.38
N SER A 441 4.43 -1.07 -3.88
CA SER A 441 3.50 -1.88 -3.06
C SER A 441 3.86 -3.36 -3.03
N LEU A 442 4.07 -3.99 -4.19
CA LEU A 442 4.24 -5.44 -4.25
C LEU A 442 5.64 -5.92 -3.86
N LYS A 443 6.66 -5.04 -3.84
CA LYS A 443 7.99 -5.41 -3.29
C LYS A 443 7.92 -5.79 -1.81
N GLU A 444 6.98 -5.21 -1.06
CA GLU A 444 6.73 -5.55 0.34
C GLU A 444 6.06 -6.93 0.53
N ALA A 445 5.47 -7.47 -0.54
CA ALA A 445 4.88 -8.80 -0.60
C ALA A 445 5.83 -9.85 -1.21
N ALA A 446 7.09 -9.50 -1.50
CA ALA A 446 8.08 -10.44 -2.02
C ALA A 446 8.57 -11.43 -0.93
N PRO A 447 8.91 -12.69 -1.28
CA PRO A 447 9.37 -13.69 -0.31
C PRO A 447 10.55 -13.27 0.57
N LEU A 448 11.51 -12.50 0.04
CA LEU A 448 12.61 -11.91 0.83
C LEU A 448 12.15 -11.02 1.98
N ARG A 449 10.95 -10.44 1.86
CA ARG A 449 10.32 -9.57 2.85
C ARG A 449 9.29 -10.31 3.70
N TRP A 450 9.01 -11.57 3.40
CA TRP A 450 8.14 -12.38 4.25
C TRP A 450 8.76 -12.58 5.62
N LEU A 451 7.90 -12.94 6.57
CA LEU A 451 8.28 -13.19 7.95
C LEU A 451 9.42 -14.20 8.03
N ARG A 452 10.45 -13.87 8.81
CA ARG A 452 11.58 -14.77 9.07
C ARG A 452 11.10 -15.94 9.94
N LEU A 453 11.72 -17.11 9.73
CA LEU A 453 11.39 -18.39 10.40
C LEU A 453 12.16 -18.62 11.72
#